data_AF-A0A7G4RGE8-F1
#
_entry.id   AF-A0A7G4RGE8-F1
#
_cell.length_a   1.000
_cell.length_b   1.000
_cell.length_c   1.000
_cell.angle_alpha   90.00
_cell.angle_beta   90.00
_cell.angle_gamma   90.00
#
_symmetry.space_group_name_H-M   'P 1'
#
loop_
_entity.id
_entity.type
_entity.pdbx_description
1 polymer ?
#
loop_
_entity_poly.entity_id
_entity_poly.type
_entity_poly.pdbx_seq_one_letter_code
_entity_poly.pdbx_strand_id
1 'polypeptide(L)' 'MFQFFIRLLLVISGSIASWFVAHDELRFPIVQMVISVILFTLIIAIIAFWPELKNWFKGIGKKH' A
#
# COMPACT_ATOMS: atom_id res chain seq x y z
N MET A 1 7.27 -19.42 -2.62
CA MET A 1 7.48 -18.34 -1.62
C MET A 1 7.05 -16.98 -2.17
N PHE A 2 7.65 -16.47 -3.25
CA PHE A 2 7.34 -15.13 -3.83
C PHE A 2 5.87 -14.93 -4.28
N GLN A 3 5.24 -15.98 -4.82
CA GLN A 3 3.83 -15.94 -5.26
C GLN A 3 2.85 -15.65 -4.11
N PHE A 4 3.14 -16.10 -2.89
CA PHE A 4 2.29 -15.82 -1.73
C PHE A 4 2.34 -14.34 -1.34
N PHE A 5 3.51 -13.71 -1.46
CA PHE A 5 3.70 -12.29 -1.19
C PHE A 5 2.92 -11.42 -2.18
N ILE A 6 3.01 -11.75 -3.48
CA ILE A 6 2.24 -11.06 -4.52
C ILE A 6 0.73 -11.27 -4.33
N ARG A 7 0.29 -12.50 -3.98
CA ARG A 7 -1.13 -12.77 -3.69
C ARG A 7 -1.63 -11.94 -2.51
N LEU A 8 -0.88 -11.86 -1.42
CA LEU A 8 -1.28 -11.06 -0.26
C LEU A 8 -1.43 -9.59 -0.63
N LEU A 9 -0.46 -9.06 -1.40
CA LEU A 9 -0.48 -7.68 -1.90
C LEU A 9 -1.70 -7.43 -2.80
N LEU A 10 -2.02 -8.36 -3.70
CA LEU A 10 -3.19 -8.25 -4.57
C LEU A 10 -4.52 -8.36 -3.82
N VAL A 11 -4.60 -9.20 -2.77
CA VAL A 11 -5.80 -9.32 -1.92
C VAL A 11 -6.04 -8.02 -1.15
N ILE A 12 -4.98 -7.46 -0.56
CA ILE A 12 -5.06 -6.19 0.18
C ILE A 12 -5.41 -5.04 -0.78
N SER A 13 -4.76 -5.00 -1.94
CA SER A 13 -5.02 -4.00 -2.97
C SER A 13 -6.45 -4.08 -3.51
N GLY A 14 -6.95 -5.29 -3.82
CA GLY A 14 -8.33 -5.49 -4.26
C GLY A 14 -9.35 -5.09 -3.20
N SER A 15 -9.06 -5.33 -1.93
CA SER A 15 -9.90 -4.90 -0.80
C SER A 15 -9.95 -3.37 -0.69
N ILE A 16 -8.81 -2.69 -0.80
CA ILE A 16 -8.75 -1.22 -0.79
C ILE A 16 -9.40 -0.64 -2.04
N ALA A 17 -9.16 -1.22 -3.21
CA ALA A 17 -9.79 -0.81 -4.47
C ALA A 17 -11.31 -0.92 -4.42
N SER A 18 -11.85 -1.96 -3.77
CA SER A 18 -13.29 -2.12 -3.57
C SER A 18 -13.92 -1.04 -2.67
N TRP A 19 -13.11 -0.37 -1.85
CA TRP A 19 -13.56 0.79 -1.06
C TRP A 19 -13.63 2.06 -1.90
N PHE A 20 -12.72 2.22 -2.86
CA PHE A 20 -12.64 3.43 -3.69
C PHE A 20 -13.47 3.37 -4.98
N VAL A 21 -13.74 2.17 -5.52
CA VAL A 21 -14.49 1.95 -6.77
C VAL A 21 -15.40 0.73 -6.65
N ALA A 22 -16.63 0.84 -7.18
CA ALA A 22 -17.58 -0.26 -7.23
C ALA A 22 -17.05 -1.43 -8.08
N HIS A 23 -17.19 -2.66 -7.56
CA HIS A 23 -16.63 -3.89 -8.14
C HIS A 23 -17.13 -4.19 -9.56
N ASP A 24 -18.25 -3.59 -9.98
CA ASP A 24 -18.97 -3.89 -11.22
C ASP A 24 -18.64 -2.92 -12.37
N GLU A 25 -17.71 -1.98 -12.16
CA GLU A 25 -17.26 -1.08 -13.22
C GLU A 25 -16.12 -1.68 -14.04
N LEU A 26 -16.17 -1.52 -15.37
CA LEU A 26 -15.07 -1.90 -16.29
C LEU A 26 -13.71 -1.29 -15.92
N ARG A 27 -13.71 -0.21 -15.11
CA ARG A 27 -12.52 0.50 -14.65
C ARG A 27 -11.89 -0.11 -13.40
N PHE A 28 -12.57 -1.06 -12.74
CA PHE A 28 -12.08 -1.70 -11.52
C PHE A 28 -10.67 -2.30 -11.67
N PRO A 29 -10.33 -3.03 -12.75
CA PRO A 29 -8.97 -3.58 -12.91
C PRO A 29 -7.89 -2.51 -13.04
N ILE A 30 -8.20 -1.38 -13.67
CA ILE A 30 -7.25 -0.26 -13.85
C ILE A 30 -7.01 0.43 -12.52
N VAL A 31 -8.08 0.69 -11.75
CA VAL A 31 -7.97 1.33 -10.43
C VAL A 31 -7.28 0.40 -9.43
N GLN A 32 -7.57 -0.90 -9.46
CA GLN A 32 -6.85 -1.91 -8.69
C GLN A 32 -5.36 -1.93 -9.05
N MET A 33 -4.99 -1.81 -10.32
CA MET A 33 -3.59 -1.73 -10.75
C MET A 33 -2.89 -0.50 -10.16
N VAL A 34 -3.52 0.68 -10.27
CA VAL A 34 -2.97 1.94 -9.72
C VAL A 34 -2.77 1.84 -8.21
N ILE A 35 -3.77 1.35 -7.47
CA ILE A 35 -3.71 1.16 -6.02
C ILE A 35 -2.61 0.15 -5.66
N SER A 36 -2.46 -0.93 -6.44
CA SER A 36 -1.39 -1.92 -6.24
C SER A 36 -0.01 -1.29 -6.37
N VAL A 37 0.21 -0.43 -7.36
CA VAL A 37 1.49 0.26 -7.58
C VAL A 37 1.77 1.24 -6.44
N ILE A 38 0.76 1.99 -5.99
CA ILE A 38 0.91 2.91 -4.85
C ILE A 38 1.28 2.13 -3.58
N LEU A 39 0.54 1.07 -3.25
CA LEU A 39 0.83 0.21 -2.09
C LEU A 39 2.23 -0.39 -2.16
N PHE A 40 2.61 -0.91 -3.32
CA PHE A 40 3.93 -1.49 -3.52
C PHE A 40 5.04 -0.44 -3.32
N THR A 41 4.87 0.74 -3.89
CA THR A 41 5.80 1.86 -3.73
C THR A 41 5.90 2.28 -2.26
N LEU A 42 4.77 2.34 -1.55
CA LEU A 42 4.69 2.71 -0.14
C LEU A 42 5.39 1.66 0.75
N ILE A 43 5.22 0.37 0.45
CA ILE A 43 5.94 -0.72 1.13
C ILE A 43 7.45 -0.59 0.92
N ILE A 44 7.90 -0.38 -0.33
CA ILE A 44 9.33 -0.18 -0.61
C ILE A 44 9.84 1.07 0.10
N ALA A 45 9.08 2.17 0.08
CA ALA A 45 9.45 3.40 0.77
C ALA A 45 9.58 3.18 2.28
N ILE A 46 8.64 2.46 2.90
CA ILE A 46 8.71 2.11 4.32
C ILE A 46 9.94 1.27 4.62
N ILE A 47 10.28 0.29 3.78
CA ILE A 47 11.45 -0.58 3.98
C ILE A 47 12.75 0.21 3.78
N ALA A 48 12.85 0.97 2.69
CA ALA A 48 14.04 1.74 2.32
C ALA A 48 14.31 2.88 3.29
N PHE A 49 13.26 3.58 3.73
CA PHE A 49 13.33 4.70 4.67
C PHE A 49 12.97 4.30 6.10
N TRP A 50 12.93 3.01 6.44
CA TRP A 50 12.57 2.52 7.78
C TRP A 50 13.29 3.25 8.94
N PRO A 51 14.63 3.43 8.91
CA PRO A 51 15.32 4.12 10.00
C PRO A 51 14.97 5.61 10.07
N GLU A 52 14.83 6.27 8.92
CA GLU A 52 14.47 7.69 8.82
C GLU A 52 13.02 7.93 9.28
N LEU A 53 12.08 7.07 8.86
CA LEU A 53 10.69 7.08 9.31
C LEU A 53 10.61 6.89 10.82
N LYS A 54 11.36 5.95 11.40
CA LYS A 54 11.35 5.68 12.85
C LYS A 54 11.89 6.88 13.63
N ASN A 55 12.90 7.56 13.11
CA ASN A 55 13.45 8.78 13.71
C ASN A 55 12.47 9.96 13.60
N TRP A 56 11.79 10.10 12.45
CA TRP A 56 10.73 11.09 12.26
C TRP A 56 9.55 10.81 13.20
N PHE A 57 9.01 9.60 13.26
CA PHE A 57 7.93 9.26 14.21
C PHE A 57 8.32 9.50 15.69
N LYS A 58 9.59 9.29 16.08
CA LYS A 58 10.08 9.68 17.42
C LYS A 58 10.14 11.20 17.62
N GLY A 59 10.41 11.97 16.58
CA GLY A 59 10.40 13.43 16.59
C GLY A 59 9.01 14.03 16.78
N ILE A 60 7.95 13.43 16.21
CA ILE A 60 6.55 13.84 16.46
C ILE A 60 6.20 13.77 17.95
N GLY A 61 6.63 12.71 18.64
CA GLY A 61 6.28 12.47 20.04
C GLY A 61 6.93 13.42 21.06
N LYS A 62 7.96 14.18 20.66
CA LYS A 62 8.68 15.10 21.57
C LYS A 62 8.16 16.54 21.54
N LYS A 63 7.09 16.80 20.77
CA LYS A 63 6.49 18.13 20.61
C LYS A 63 5.12 18.27 21.30
N HIS A 64 4.89 17.49 22.36
CA HIS A 64 3.74 17.63 23.25
C HIS A 64 4.19 17.79 24.70
#